data_AF-A0A2V4LDE5-F1
#
_entry.id   AF-A0A2V4LDE5-F1
#
_cell.length_a   1.000
_cell.length_b   1.000
_cell.length_c   1.000
_cell.angle_alpha   90.00
_cell.angle_beta   90.00
_cell.angle_gamma   90.00
#
_symmetry.space_group_name_H-M   'P 1'
#
loop_
_entity.id
_entity.type
_entity.pdbx_description
1 polymer ?
#
loop_
_entity_poly.entity_id
_entity_poly.type
_entity_poly.pdbx_seq_one_letter_code
_entity_poly.pdbx_strand_id
1 'polypeptide(L)'
;MALPRITSPHARGSNKTQRVMLLVAAACAPGALALTWLFGIGTLVNLLWASLVALACEAAILAIRKRPLAFFLKDGSALVTAVLLALALPPYAPWWLTAVAV
;
A
#
# COMPACT_ATOMS: atom_id res chain seq x y z
N MET A 1 7.17 -34.56 -34.42
CA MET A 1 7.66 -33.16 -34.40
C MET A 1 6.60 -32.30 -33.76
N ALA A 2 6.83 -31.79 -32.54
CA ALA A 2 5.88 -30.91 -31.85
C ALA A 2 6.10 -29.46 -32.30
N LEU A 3 5.06 -28.84 -32.85
CA LEU A 3 5.10 -27.44 -33.29
C LEU A 3 5.16 -26.52 -32.06
N PRO A 4 6.14 -25.60 -31.94
CA PRO A 4 6.20 -24.68 -30.82
C PRO A 4 5.01 -23.72 -30.87
N ARG A 5 4.15 -23.80 -29.86
CA ARG A 5 2.99 -22.91 -29.70
C ARG A 5 3.48 -21.56 -29.17
N ILE A 6 3.78 -20.64 -30.08
CA ILE A 6 4.13 -19.26 -29.73
C ILE A 6 2.85 -18.56 -29.24
N THR A 7 2.66 -18.53 -27.93
CA THR A 7 1.68 -17.66 -27.28
C THR A 7 2.07 -16.20 -27.60
N SER A 8 1.07 -15.39 -27.97
CA SER A 8 1.24 -13.96 -28.29
C SER A 8 2.16 -13.31 -27.25
N PRO A 9 3.24 -12.60 -27.65
CA PRO A 9 4.14 -12.00 -26.70
C PRO A 9 3.35 -10.94 -25.94
N HIS A 10 2.99 -11.26 -24.70
CA HIS A 10 2.48 -10.27 -23.76
C HIS A 10 3.63 -9.28 -23.60
N ALA A 11 3.53 -8.13 -24.29
CA ALA A 11 4.53 -7.09 -24.24
C ALA A 11 4.73 -6.76 -22.75
N ARG A 12 5.84 -7.23 -22.17
CA ARG A 12 6.25 -6.88 -20.81
C ARG A 12 6.61 -5.41 -20.88
N GLY A 13 5.60 -4.55 -20.77
CA GLY A 13 5.79 -3.12 -20.68
C GLY A 13 6.75 -2.83 -19.53
N SER A 14 7.67 -1.90 -19.76
CA SER A 14 8.64 -1.41 -18.77
C SER A 14 7.97 -0.66 -17.58
N ASN A 15 6.66 -0.84 -17.39
CA ASN A 15 5.93 -0.23 -16.30
C ASN A 15 6.07 -1.13 -15.06
N LYS A 16 7.15 -0.89 -14.31
CA LYS A 16 7.35 -1.55 -13.01
C LYS A 16 6.18 -1.18 -12.10
N THR A 17 5.54 -2.19 -11.52
CA THR A 17 4.43 -2.06 -10.54
C THR A 17 4.73 -1.03 -9.46
N GLN A 18 5.94 -1.07 -8.91
CA GLN A 18 6.46 -0.10 -7.94
C GLN A 18 6.31 1.37 -8.38
N ARG A 19 6.50 1.68 -9.67
CA ARG A 19 6.38 3.07 -10.18
C ARG A 19 4.93 3.54 -10.16
N VAL A 20 3.99 2.66 -10.49
CA VAL A 20 2.55 2.96 -10.43
C VAL A 20 2.11 3.14 -8.97
N MET A 21 2.54 2.26 -8.06
CA MET A 21 2.21 2.36 -6.64
C MET A 21 2.75 3.65 -6.00
N LEU A 22 3.98 4.05 -6.33
CA LEU A 22 4.52 5.35 -5.92
C LEU A 22 3.73 6.53 -6.48
N LEU A 23 3.25 6.44 -7.72
CA LEU A 23 2.45 7.49 -8.35
C LEU A 23 1.09 7.62 -7.65
N VAL A 24 0.46 6.51 -7.26
CA VAL A 24 -0.77 6.52 -6.46
C VAL A 24 -0.51 7.16 -5.10
N ALA A 25 0.55 6.75 -4.39
CA ALA A 25 0.90 7.36 -3.11
C ALA A 25 1.15 8.88 -3.23
N ALA A 26 1.84 9.31 -4.29
CA ALA A 26 2.07 10.73 -4.58
C ALA A 26 0.77 11.48 -4.92
N ALA A 27 -0.14 10.85 -5.66
CA ALA A 27 -1.45 11.42 -5.99
C ALA A 27 -2.36 11.54 -4.75
N CYS A 28 -2.18 10.69 -3.74
CA CYS A 28 -2.88 10.78 -2.46
C CYS A 28 -2.35 11.89 -1.54
N ALA A 29 -1.12 12.38 -1.75
CA ALA A 29 -0.52 13.43 -0.93
C ALA A 29 -1.37 14.72 -0.81
N PRO A 30 -1.91 15.33 -1.89
CA PRO A 30 -2.77 16.50 -1.77
C PRO A 30 -4.08 16.19 -1.01
N GLY A 31 -4.63 14.99 -1.15
CA GLY A 31 -5.82 14.57 -0.40
C GLY A 31 -5.55 14.41 1.10
N ALA A 32 -4.41 13.80 1.45
CA ALA A 32 -3.95 13.71 2.84
C ALA A 32 -3.74 15.11 3.45
N LEU A 33 -3.13 16.04 2.70
CA LEU A 33 -2.95 17.43 3.14
C LEU A 33 -4.29 18.14 3.38
N ALA A 34 -5.24 18.02 2.47
CA ALA A 34 -6.57 18.61 2.66
C ALA A 34 -7.27 18.08 3.91
N LEU A 35 -7.18 16.78 4.18
CA LEU A 35 -7.74 16.17 5.39
C LEU A 35 -7.03 16.64 6.66
N THR A 36 -5.70 16.75 6.64
CA THR A 36 -4.95 17.30 7.78
C THR A 36 -5.32 18.74 8.09
N TRP A 37 -5.65 19.53 7.06
CA TRP A 37 -6.07 20.91 7.23
C TRP A 37 -7.49 21.01 7.80
N LEU A 38 -8.41 20.16 7.36
CA LEU A 38 -9.81 20.17 7.82
C LEU A 38 -10.00 19.57 9.22
N PHE A 39 -9.34 18.44 9.50
CA PHE A 39 -9.57 17.63 10.70
C PHE A 39 -8.43 17.70 11.73
N GLY A 40 -7.37 18.45 11.43
CA GLY A 40 -6.19 18.59 12.28
C GLY A 40 -5.31 17.35 12.33
N ILE A 41 -4.46 17.28 13.36
CA ILE A 41 -3.35 16.31 13.44
C ILE A 41 -3.77 14.85 13.65
N GLY A 42 -5.02 14.60 14.04
CA GLY A 42 -5.56 13.25 14.23
C GLY A 42 -5.50 12.39 12.97
N THR A 43 -5.68 13.01 11.80
CA THR A 43 -5.52 12.35 10.49
C THR A 43 -4.11 11.81 10.27
N LEU A 44 -3.06 12.58 10.60
CA LEU A 44 -1.65 12.17 10.51
C LEU A 44 -1.35 11.00 11.43
N VAL A 45 -1.86 11.04 12.67
CA VAL A 45 -1.68 9.95 13.63
C VAL A 45 -2.35 8.67 13.13
N ASN A 46 -3.58 8.76 12.61
CA ASN A 46 -4.27 7.60 12.07
C ASN A 46 -3.56 7.03 10.82
N LEU A 47 -3.06 7.90 9.95
CA LEU A 47 -2.29 7.52 8.75
C LEU A 47 -0.98 6.81 9.12
N LEU A 48 -0.25 7.33 10.11
CA LEU A 48 0.97 6.71 10.62
C LEU A 48 0.67 5.36 11.28
N TRP A 49 -0.40 5.28 12.07
CA TRP A 49 -0.81 4.04 12.72
C TRP A 49 -1.19 2.96 11.72
N ALA A 50 -2.05 3.29 10.74
CA ALA A 50 -2.42 2.36 9.68
C ALA A 50 -1.22 1.89 8.86
N SER A 51 -0.28 2.79 8.56
CA SER A 51 0.95 2.45 7.83
C SER A 51 1.86 1.51 8.61
N LEU A 52 2.00 1.72 9.92
CA LEU A 52 2.79 0.84 10.80
C LEU A 52 2.17 -0.55 10.90
N VAL A 53 0.85 -0.63 11.11
CA VAL A 53 0.14 -1.92 11.18
C VAL A 53 0.25 -2.67 9.85
N ALA A 54 0.11 -1.98 8.72
CA ALA A 54 0.18 -2.62 7.40
C ALA A 54 1.56 -3.19 7.11
N LEU A 55 2.61 -2.42 7.41
CA LEU A 55 3.99 -2.89 7.25
C LEU A 55 4.30 -4.04 8.21
N ALA A 56 3.78 -4.01 9.44
CA ALA A 56 3.94 -5.10 10.41
C ALA A 56 3.24 -6.39 9.95
N CYS A 57 1.98 -6.29 9.49
CA CYS A 57 1.22 -7.41 8.94
C CYS A 57 1.90 -8.02 7.71
N GLU A 58 2.32 -7.19 6.76
CA GLU A 58 3.01 -7.67 5.57
C GLU A 58 4.36 -8.31 5.92
N ALA A 59 5.14 -7.70 6.81
CA ALA A 59 6.40 -8.28 7.31
C ALA A 59 6.17 -9.62 8.02
N ALA A 60 5.13 -9.74 8.85
CA ALA A 60 4.80 -10.97 9.55
C ALA A 60 4.43 -12.10 8.58
N ILE A 61 3.58 -11.82 7.58
CA ILE A 61 3.18 -12.81 6.57
C ILE A 61 4.38 -13.22 5.70
N LEU A 62 5.24 -12.27 5.31
CA LEU A 62 6.46 -12.55 4.55
C LEU A 62 7.46 -13.38 5.35
N ALA A 63 7.60 -13.11 6.65
CA ALA A 63 8.43 -13.90 7.55
C ALA A 63 7.93 -15.35 7.65
N ILE A 64 6.62 -15.54 7.83
CA ILE A 64 5.99 -16.87 7.83
C ILE A 64 6.19 -17.60 6.49
N ARG A 65 6.08 -16.86 5.37
CA ARG A 65 6.27 -17.42 4.02
C ARG A 65 7.74 -17.57 3.60
N LYS A 66 8.71 -17.22 4.46
CA LYS A 66 10.15 -17.25 4.17
C LYS A 66 10.52 -16.55 2.85
N ARG A 67 9.81 -15.48 2.50
CA ARG A 67 10.04 -14.70 1.28
C ARG A 67 10.98 -13.51 1.58
N PRO A 68 11.76 -13.03 0.59
CA PRO A 68 12.67 -11.91 0.80
C PRO A 68 11.90 -10.62 1.12
N LEU A 69 11.96 -10.20 2.38
CA LEU A 69 11.32 -8.99 2.91
C LEU A 69 11.66 -7.74 2.07
N ALA A 70 12.93 -7.58 1.71
CA ALA A 70 13.40 -6.40 0.99
C ALA A 70 12.84 -6.24 -0.44
N PHE A 71 12.38 -7.32 -1.08
CA PHE A 71 11.80 -7.24 -2.43
C PHE A 71 10.32 -6.87 -2.37
N PHE A 72 9.58 -7.45 -1.43
CA PHE A 72 8.15 -7.19 -1.27
C PHE A 72 7.85 -5.85 -0.58
N LEU A 73 8.63 -5.45 0.44
CA LEU A 73 8.49 -4.12 1.03
C LEU A 73 8.80 -2.99 0.03
N LYS A 74 9.54 -3.29 -1.05
CA LYS A 74 9.85 -2.32 -2.11
C LYS A 74 8.76 -2.15 -3.15
N ASP A 75 7.77 -3.05 -3.24
CA ASP A 75 6.67 -2.89 -4.19
C ASP A 75 5.76 -1.71 -3.79
N GLY A 76 5.70 -1.38 -2.49
CA GLY A 76 4.93 -0.24 -1.98
C GLY A 76 3.42 -0.50 -1.85
N SER A 77 2.98 -1.75 -2.07
CA SER A 77 1.58 -2.18 -2.00
C SER A 77 0.97 -1.93 -0.64
N ALA A 78 1.60 -2.39 0.45
CA ALA A 78 1.06 -2.25 1.80
C ALA A 78 0.94 -0.77 2.23
N LEU A 79 1.86 0.07 1.77
CA LEU A 79 1.82 1.50 2.08
C LEU A 79 0.64 2.16 1.35
N VAL A 80 0.44 1.85 0.07
CA VAL A 80 -0.72 2.37 -0.68
C VAL A 80 -2.04 1.88 -0.08
N THR A 81 -2.16 0.60 0.28
CA THR A 81 -3.38 0.11 0.93
C THR A 81 -3.64 0.79 2.27
N ALA A 82 -2.61 0.96 3.10
CA ALA A 82 -2.74 1.69 4.36
C ALA A 82 -3.17 3.14 4.16
N VAL A 83 -2.57 3.83 3.19
CA VAL A 83 -2.90 5.23 2.87
C VAL A 83 -4.35 5.33 2.39
N LEU A 84 -4.77 4.50 1.43
CA LEU A 84 -6.14 4.52 0.92
C LEU A 84 -7.17 4.22 2.03
N LEU A 85 -6.87 3.26 2.89
CA LEU A 85 -7.77 2.86 3.98
C LEU A 85 -7.84 3.93 5.08
N ALA A 86 -6.71 4.55 5.44
CA ALA A 86 -6.66 5.64 6.40
C ALA A 86 -7.38 6.91 5.89
N LEU A 87 -7.34 7.17 4.57
CA LEU A 87 -8.08 8.28 3.94
C LEU A 87 -9.58 7.98 3.81
N ALA A 88 -9.97 6.71 3.65
CA ALA A 88 -11.36 6.30 3.54
C ALA A 88 -12.10 6.31 4.88
N LEU A 89 -11.38 6.18 6.00
CA LEU A 89 -11.96 6.18 7.34
C LEU A 89 -11.92 7.59 7.98
N PRO A 90 -12.96 7.96 8.75
CA PRO A 90 -12.95 9.22 9.47
C PRO A 90 -11.79 9.26 10.50
N PRO A 91 -11.14 10.42 10.71
CA PRO A 91 -9.99 10.53 11.62
C PRO A 91 -10.34 10.34 13.10
N TYR A 92 -11.62 10.41 13.44
CA TYR A 92 -12.14 10.11 14.78
C TYR A 92 -12.45 8.61 14.96
N ALA A 93 -12.18 7.78 13.96
CA ALA A 93 -12.32 6.34 14.11
C ALA A 93 -11.34 5.84 15.20
N PRO A 94 -11.78 4.90 16.04
CA PRO A 94 -10.92 4.33 17.05
C PRO A 94 -9.77 3.53 16.41
N TRP A 95 -8.59 3.60 17.03
CA TRP A 95 -7.34 3.01 16.55
C TRP A 95 -7.38 1.48 16.36
N TRP A 96 -8.25 0.77 17.08
CA TRP A 96 -8.43 -0.67 16.91
C TRP A 96 -9.16 -1.01 15.60
N LEU A 97 -10.01 -0.11 15.10
CA LEU A 97 -10.75 -0.35 13.86
C LEU A 97 -9.81 -0.30 12.66
N THR A 98 -8.91 0.69 12.63
CA THR A 98 -7.86 0.74 11.62
C THR A 98 -6.88 -0.42 11.73
N ALA A 99 -6.58 -0.88 12.95
CA ALA A 99 -5.71 -2.05 13.14
C ALA A 99 -6.32 -3.37 12.64
N VAL A 100 -7.64 -3.55 12.75
CA VAL A 100 -8.33 -4.77 12.28
C VAL A 100 -8.63 -4.73 10.78
N ALA A 101 -8.84 -3.53 10.22
CA ALA A 101 -9.17 -3.36 8.81
C ALA A 101 -7.97 -3.54 7.86
N VAL A 102 -6.75 -3.41 8.39
CA VAL A 102 -5.47 -3.57 7.68
C VAL A 102 -5.01 -5.02 7.69
#